data_AF-A0A960HRC7-F1
#
_entry.id   AF-A0A960HRC7-F1
#
_cell.length_a   1.000
_cell.length_b   1.000
_cell.length_c   1.000
_cell.angle_alpha   90.00
_cell.angle_beta   90.00
_cell.angle_gamma   90.00
#
_symmetry.space_group_name_H-M   'P 1'
#
loop_
_entity.id
_entity.type
_entity.pdbx_description
1 polymer ?
#
loop_
_entity_poly.entity_id
_entity_poly.type
_entity_poly.pdbx_seq_one_letter_code
_entity_poly.pdbx_strand_id
1 'polypeptide(L)'
;MATMKRIQITILAAVIALAALAACGSDDDHLTTQEFQAQANAICADGNATIGETLGPIFGGEPTPEQLQHTLDTIVATSRTTHDDIASLDAPSDVSDDVDAMLASFDAGTDEAESLGLAFFDTEDDPWADAGQQAGALGLDACAGG
;
A
#
# COMPACT_ATOMS: atom_id res chain seq x y z
N MET A 1 -15.29 -27.46 -52.85
CA MET A 1 -13.84 -27.54 -52.63
C MET A 1 -13.62 -27.93 -51.18
N ALA A 2 -13.10 -29.12 -50.92
CA ALA A 2 -12.76 -29.61 -49.59
C ALA A 2 -11.24 -29.61 -49.46
N THR A 3 -10.66 -29.03 -48.39
CA THR A 3 -9.47 -29.60 -47.73
C THR A 3 -9.33 -29.05 -46.30
N MET A 4 -9.12 -30.00 -45.40
CA MET A 4 -8.87 -29.98 -43.97
C MET A 4 -7.37 -29.78 -43.66
N LYS A 5 -7.02 -29.27 -42.46
CA LYS A 5 -5.75 -29.40 -41.67
C LYS A 5 -5.46 -28.06 -40.94
N ARG A 6 -4.96 -27.95 -39.71
CA ARG A 6 -4.47 -28.81 -38.61
C ARG A 6 -4.40 -27.85 -37.40
N ILE A 7 -5.00 -28.17 -36.26
CA ILE A 7 -4.30 -28.63 -35.04
C ILE A 7 -3.07 -27.75 -34.72
N GLN A 8 -3.12 -27.01 -33.61
CA GLN A 8 -2.25 -27.17 -32.43
C GLN A 8 -2.83 -26.34 -31.26
N ILE A 9 -3.43 -27.06 -30.31
CA ILE A 9 -3.79 -26.60 -28.98
C ILE A 9 -2.51 -26.70 -28.15
N THR A 10 -1.99 -25.58 -27.65
CA THR A 10 -0.86 -25.59 -26.70
C THR A 10 -1.39 -25.22 -25.33
N ILE A 11 -1.89 -26.21 -24.61
CA ILE A 11 -2.15 -26.15 -23.17
C ILE A 11 -0.79 -26.25 -22.49
N LEU A 12 -0.31 -25.15 -21.90
CA LEU A 12 0.81 -25.18 -20.96
C LEU A 12 0.25 -25.10 -19.55
N ALA A 13 -0.09 -26.25 -19.00
CA ALA A 13 -0.45 -26.41 -17.60
C ALA A 13 0.83 -26.41 -16.76
N ALA A 14 1.14 -25.29 -16.13
CA ALA A 14 2.14 -25.23 -15.07
C ALA A 14 1.50 -25.74 -13.77
N VAL A 15 1.69 -27.03 -13.49
CA VAL A 15 1.37 -27.64 -12.19
C VAL A 15 2.43 -27.16 -11.20
N ILE A 16 2.12 -26.10 -10.44
CA ILE A 16 2.89 -25.74 -9.25
C ILE A 16 2.37 -26.63 -8.13
N ALA A 17 3.14 -27.67 -7.82
CA ALA A 17 2.95 -28.49 -6.63
C ALA A 17 3.32 -27.64 -5.40
N LEU A 18 2.34 -27.02 -4.74
CA LEU A 18 2.51 -26.57 -3.36
C LEU A 18 2.51 -27.81 -2.47
N ALA A 19 3.71 -28.19 -2.03
CA ALA A 19 3.89 -29.15 -0.97
C ALA A 19 3.24 -28.62 0.30
N ALA A 20 2.31 -29.42 0.83
CA ALA A 20 1.78 -29.26 2.17
C ALA A 20 2.92 -29.38 3.20
N LEU A 21 3.19 -28.31 3.92
CA LEU A 21 3.74 -28.38 5.27
C LEU A 21 2.63 -27.91 6.22
N ALA A 22 1.77 -28.85 6.59
CA ALA A 22 1.04 -28.75 7.83
C ALA A 22 2.04 -29.01 8.97
N ALA A 23 2.68 -27.94 9.46
CA ALA A 23 3.40 -27.97 10.72
C ALA A 23 2.39 -27.61 11.83
N CYS A 24 1.83 -28.66 12.44
CA CYS A 24 1.05 -28.57 13.66
C CYS A 24 2.02 -28.39 14.83
N GLY A 25 2.01 -27.22 15.46
CA GLY A 25 2.73 -26.93 16.71
C GLY A 25 2.30 -25.55 17.20
N SER A 26 1.55 -25.50 18.29
CA SER A 26 1.08 -24.28 18.94
C SER A 26 2.25 -23.35 19.27
N ASP A 27 2.44 -22.30 18.48
CA ASP A 27 3.20 -21.09 18.84
C ASP A 27 2.83 -20.02 17.80
N ASP A 28 2.03 -19.04 18.26
CA ASP A 28 1.71 -17.74 17.67
C ASP A 28 1.52 -17.65 16.14
N ASP A 29 0.26 -17.49 15.70
CA ASP A 29 -0.19 -17.26 14.32
C ASP A 29 0.26 -15.90 13.71
N HIS A 30 1.42 -15.37 14.12
CA HIS A 30 1.97 -14.14 13.56
C HIS A 30 2.65 -14.39 12.22
N LEU A 31 2.59 -13.40 11.32
CA LEU A 31 3.36 -13.42 10.08
C LEU A 31 4.86 -13.46 10.38
N THR A 32 5.65 -14.10 9.51
CA THR A 32 7.09 -13.83 9.52
C THR A 32 7.37 -12.39 9.08
N THR A 33 8.52 -11.82 9.47
CA THR A 33 8.93 -10.47 9.06
C THR A 33 8.86 -10.27 7.55
N GLN A 34 9.25 -11.30 6.79
CA GLN A 34 9.22 -11.26 5.32
C GLN A 34 7.79 -11.29 4.76
N GLU A 35 6.89 -12.07 5.37
CA GLU A 35 5.47 -12.12 4.96
C GLU A 35 4.74 -10.83 5.31
N PHE A 36 5.03 -10.24 6.48
CA PHE A 36 4.55 -8.92 6.86
C PHE A 36 5.02 -7.87 5.86
N GLN A 37 6.33 -7.80 5.59
CA GLN A 37 6.90 -6.85 4.62
C GLN A 37 6.27 -6.99 3.24
N ALA A 38 6.07 -8.22 2.75
CA ALA A 38 5.47 -8.44 1.44
C ALA A 38 4.01 -7.96 1.38
N GLN A 39 3.22 -8.21 2.42
CA GLN A 39 1.82 -7.80 2.48
C GLN A 39 1.67 -6.29 2.70
N ALA A 40 2.43 -5.71 3.63
CA ALA A 40 2.42 -4.27 3.88
C ALA A 40 2.85 -3.47 2.64
N ASN A 41 3.90 -3.92 1.93
CA ASN A 41 4.30 -3.30 0.67
C ASN A 41 3.21 -3.40 -0.42
N ALA A 42 2.46 -4.50 -0.46
CA ALA A 42 1.36 -4.64 -1.42
C ALA A 42 0.21 -3.66 -1.10
N ILE A 43 -0.12 -3.48 0.19
CA ILE A 43 -1.12 -2.51 0.63
C ILE A 43 -0.68 -1.08 0.29
N CYS A 44 0.57 -0.71 0.59
CA CYS A 44 1.08 0.61 0.25
C CYS A 44 1.15 0.85 -1.26
N ALA A 45 1.52 -0.16 -2.05
CA ALA A 45 1.52 -0.03 -3.50
C ALA A 45 0.11 0.21 -4.08
N ASP A 46 -0.91 -0.44 -3.51
CA ASP A 46 -2.31 -0.24 -3.91
C ASP A 46 -2.84 1.14 -3.49
N GLY A 47 -2.50 1.58 -2.27
CA GLY A 47 -2.79 2.93 -1.79
C GLY A 47 -2.16 4.00 -2.67
N ASN A 48 -0.87 3.87 -2.99
CA ASN A 48 -0.14 4.79 -3.86
C ASN A 48 -0.71 4.81 -5.28
N ALA A 49 -1.14 3.66 -5.81
CA ALA A 49 -1.80 3.60 -7.12
C ALA A 49 -3.11 4.39 -7.11
N THR A 50 -3.93 4.21 -6.08
CA THR A 50 -5.21 4.93 -5.90
C THR A 50 -5.00 6.44 -5.79
N ILE A 51 -4.01 6.87 -5.00
CA ILE A 51 -3.62 8.29 -4.86
C ILE A 51 -3.12 8.83 -6.20
N GLY A 52 -2.24 8.10 -6.90
CA GLY A 52 -1.71 8.49 -8.20
C GLY A 52 -2.79 8.67 -9.28
N GLU A 53 -3.79 7.78 -9.31
CA GLU A 53 -4.95 7.89 -10.20
C GLU A 53 -5.80 9.14 -9.90
N THR A 54 -5.92 9.50 -8.63
CA THR A 54 -6.67 10.68 -8.18
C THR A 54 -5.93 11.99 -8.48
N LEU A 55 -4.60 11.97 -8.42
CA LEU A 55 -3.74 13.11 -8.72
C LEU A 55 -3.59 13.37 -10.23
N GLY A 56 -3.66 12.33 -11.06
CA GLY A 56 -3.48 12.45 -12.51
C GLY A 56 -4.34 13.53 -13.19
N PRO A 57 -5.66 13.63 -12.91
CA PRO A 57 -6.52 14.69 -13.44
C PRO A 57 -6.16 16.11 -12.97
N ILE A 58 -5.48 16.25 -11.82
CA ILE A 58 -5.02 17.52 -11.26
C ILE A 58 -3.75 18.00 -11.98
N PHE A 59 -2.84 17.08 -12.27
CA PHE A 59 -1.59 17.34 -13.01
C PHE A 59 -1.83 17.47 -14.52
N GLY A 60 -2.42 18.58 -14.95
CA GLY A 60 -2.62 18.86 -16.38
C GLY A 60 -3.43 20.11 -16.71
N GLY A 61 -3.92 20.84 -15.70
CA GLY A 61 -4.70 22.05 -15.86
C GLY A 61 -4.74 22.89 -14.58
N GLU A 62 -5.67 23.83 -14.50
CA GLU A 62 -6.01 24.55 -13.27
C GLU A 62 -7.21 23.85 -12.62
N PRO A 63 -7.00 23.03 -11.58
CA PRO A 63 -8.10 22.35 -10.88
C PRO A 63 -8.98 23.38 -10.15
N THR A 64 -10.29 23.12 -10.08
CA THR A 64 -11.18 23.92 -9.23
C THR A 64 -10.96 23.59 -7.75
N PRO A 65 -11.33 24.49 -6.82
CA PRO A 65 -11.29 24.18 -5.39
C PRO A 65 -12.06 22.92 -5.01
N GLU A 66 -13.19 22.62 -5.68
CA GLU A 66 -13.94 21.38 -5.44
C GLU A 66 -13.17 20.13 -5.92
N GLN A 67 -12.43 20.23 -7.01
CA GLN A 67 -11.58 19.12 -7.48
C GLN A 67 -10.43 18.87 -6.51
N LEU A 68 -9.77 19.93 -6.04
CA LEU A 68 -8.72 19.83 -5.02
C LEU A 68 -9.25 19.24 -3.72
N GLN A 69 -10.42 19.69 -3.25
CA GLN A 69 -11.02 19.14 -2.03
C GLN A 69 -11.34 17.65 -2.21
N HIS A 70 -11.93 17.25 -3.33
CA HIS A 70 -12.23 15.84 -3.59
C HIS A 70 -10.95 14.98 -3.64
N THR A 71 -9.88 15.51 -4.25
CA THR A 71 -8.57 14.85 -4.27
C THR A 71 -8.01 14.69 -2.86
N LEU A 72 -8.05 15.74 -2.03
CA LEU A 72 -7.59 15.67 -0.64
C LEU A 72 -8.40 14.65 0.18
N ASP A 73 -9.73 14.69 0.08
CA ASP A 73 -10.61 13.75 0.77
C ASP A 73 -10.28 12.30 0.40
N THR A 74 -9.95 12.06 -0.88
CA THR A 74 -9.57 10.74 -1.38
C THR A 74 -8.19 10.33 -0.86
N ILE A 75 -7.20 11.23 -0.86
CA ILE A 75 -5.88 10.97 -0.28
C ILE A 75 -6.01 10.59 1.20
N VAL A 76 -6.72 11.40 1.99
CA VAL A 76 -6.93 11.13 3.42
C VAL A 76 -7.64 9.79 3.64
N ALA A 77 -8.72 9.52 2.90
CA ALA A 77 -9.47 8.26 3.04
C ALA A 77 -8.62 7.03 2.65
N THR A 78 -7.86 7.11 1.55
CA THR A 78 -6.94 6.05 1.14
C THR A 78 -5.84 5.85 2.18
N SER A 79 -5.22 6.92 2.67
CA SER A 79 -4.20 6.86 3.72
C SER A 79 -4.72 6.17 4.99
N ARG A 80 -5.92 6.49 5.48
CA ARG A 80 -6.53 5.79 6.64
C ARG A 80 -6.77 4.31 6.36
N THR A 81 -7.25 3.97 5.16
CA THR A 81 -7.47 2.57 4.78
C THR A 81 -6.16 1.80 4.72
N THR A 82 -5.11 2.38 4.11
CA THR A 82 -3.76 1.81 4.09
C THR A 82 -3.21 1.59 5.50
N HIS A 83 -3.35 2.57 6.40
CA HIS A 83 -2.97 2.44 7.80
C HIS A 83 -3.69 1.25 8.46
N ASP A 84 -5.02 1.21 8.37
CA ASP A 84 -5.84 0.18 9.02
C ASP A 84 -5.55 -1.23 8.49
N ASP A 85 -5.34 -1.34 7.17
CA ASP A 85 -5.00 -2.60 6.52
C ASP A 85 -3.62 -3.11 6.98
N ILE A 86 -2.61 -2.23 7.11
CA ILE A 86 -1.28 -2.60 7.64
C ILE A 86 -1.38 -2.99 9.12
N ALA A 87 -2.11 -2.22 9.92
CA ALA A 87 -2.33 -2.53 11.33
C ALA A 87 -3.00 -3.89 11.53
N SER A 88 -3.83 -4.32 10.57
CA SER A 88 -4.51 -5.62 10.60
C SER A 88 -3.62 -6.82 10.28
N LEU A 89 -2.41 -6.61 9.74
CA LEU A 89 -1.49 -7.70 9.38
C LEU A 89 -0.84 -8.39 10.58
N ASP A 90 -0.98 -7.84 11.78
CA ASP A 90 -0.41 -8.38 13.03
C ASP A 90 1.10 -8.62 12.92
N ALA A 91 1.85 -7.52 13.06
CA ALA A 91 3.30 -7.50 12.88
C ALA A 91 4.01 -8.49 13.83
N PRO A 92 5.09 -9.14 13.37
CA PRO A 92 5.84 -10.04 14.24
C PRO A 92 6.49 -9.27 15.39
N SER A 93 6.56 -9.94 16.54
CA SER A 93 7.04 -9.34 17.81
C SER A 93 8.46 -8.76 17.77
N ASP A 94 9.27 -9.13 16.77
CA ASP A 94 10.62 -8.59 16.59
C ASP A 94 10.63 -7.16 16.00
N VAL A 95 9.55 -6.75 15.35
CA VAL A 95 9.38 -5.43 14.71
C VAL A 95 8.11 -4.70 15.10
N SER A 96 7.27 -5.28 15.98
CA SER A 96 5.95 -4.71 16.32
C SER A 96 6.02 -3.28 16.86
N ASP A 97 6.98 -2.99 17.74
CA ASP A 97 7.14 -1.64 18.31
C ASP A 97 7.55 -0.61 17.24
N ASP A 98 8.38 -1.01 16.28
CA ASP A 98 8.81 -0.15 15.17
C ASP A 98 7.65 0.06 14.17
N VAL A 99 6.82 -0.97 13.94
CA VAL A 99 5.60 -0.86 13.13
C VAL A 99 4.57 0.06 13.78
N ASP A 100 4.35 -0.07 15.09
CA ASP A 100 3.43 0.80 15.83
C ASP A 100 3.88 2.26 15.78
N ALA A 101 5.18 2.52 15.90
CA ALA A 101 5.75 3.86 15.77
C ALA A 101 5.59 4.43 14.35
N MET A 102 5.77 3.60 13.32
CA MET A 102 5.50 3.95 11.93
C MET A 102 4.03 4.31 11.72
N LEU A 103 3.11 3.45 12.17
CA LEU A 103 1.67 3.66 12.02
C LEU A 103 1.21 4.94 12.75
N ALA A 104 1.73 5.21 13.95
CA ALA A 104 1.44 6.45 14.66
C ALA A 104 1.92 7.70 13.91
N SER A 105 3.10 7.64 13.29
CA SER A 105 3.62 8.76 12.48
C SER A 105 2.84 8.91 11.16
N PHE A 106 2.39 7.80 10.58
CA PHE A 106 1.53 7.80 9.40
C PHE A 106 0.16 8.44 9.69
N ASP A 107 -0.44 8.08 10.83
CA ASP A 107 -1.70 8.65 11.30
C ASP A 107 -1.57 10.16 11.54
N ALA A 108 -0.48 10.59 12.19
CA ALA A 108 -0.16 12.00 12.39
C ALA A 108 0.02 12.78 11.08
N GLY A 109 0.71 12.21 10.09
CA GLY A 109 0.82 12.81 8.76
C GLY A 109 -0.52 12.94 8.05
N THR A 110 -1.40 11.95 8.23
CA THR A 110 -2.76 11.99 7.67
C THR A 110 -3.64 13.04 8.35
N ASP A 111 -3.56 13.16 9.68
CA ASP A 111 -4.20 14.24 10.46
C ASP A 111 -3.69 15.62 10.00
N GLU A 112 -2.38 15.76 9.78
CA GLU A 112 -1.78 17.00 9.34
C GLU A 112 -2.27 17.40 7.94
N ALA A 113 -2.25 16.48 6.97
CA ALA A 113 -2.77 16.71 5.62
C ALA A 113 -4.25 17.14 5.65
N GLU A 114 -5.09 16.48 6.45
CA GLU A 114 -6.50 16.85 6.63
C GLU A 114 -6.63 18.26 7.24
N SER A 115 -5.80 18.58 8.24
CA SER A 115 -5.84 19.88 8.93
C SER A 115 -5.40 21.06 8.05
N LEU A 116 -4.50 20.83 7.10
CA LEU A 116 -4.06 21.83 6.12
C LEU A 116 -5.19 22.20 5.14
N GLY A 117 -6.14 21.29 4.91
CA GLY A 117 -7.18 21.48 3.89
C GLY A 117 -6.55 21.75 2.52
N LEU A 118 -7.10 22.68 1.75
CA LEU A 118 -6.56 22.99 0.42
C LEU A 118 -5.13 23.55 0.43
N ALA A 119 -4.63 24.05 1.57
CA ALA A 119 -3.24 24.49 1.69
C ALA A 119 -2.23 23.33 1.58
N PHE A 120 -2.70 22.09 1.71
CA PHE A 120 -1.93 20.88 1.43
C PHE A 120 -1.28 20.90 0.03
N PHE A 121 -1.97 21.45 -0.98
CA PHE A 121 -1.44 21.50 -2.34
C PHE A 121 -0.42 22.62 -2.59
N ASP A 122 -0.24 23.54 -1.63
CA ASP A 122 0.66 24.69 -1.72
C ASP A 122 1.93 24.52 -0.87
N THR A 123 2.00 23.48 -0.03
CA THR A 123 3.17 23.21 0.83
C THR A 123 4.23 22.37 0.10
N GLU A 124 5.50 22.59 0.45
CA GLU A 124 6.62 21.73 0.05
C GLU A 124 6.90 20.64 1.10
N ASP A 125 6.28 20.76 2.29
CA ASP A 125 6.42 19.80 3.37
C ASP A 125 5.56 18.56 3.07
N ASP A 126 6.17 17.38 3.17
CA ASP A 126 5.49 16.09 3.11
C ASP A 126 5.05 15.68 4.52
N PRO A 127 3.73 15.65 4.81
CA PRO A 127 3.21 15.25 6.12
C PRO A 127 3.61 13.81 6.52
N TRP A 128 3.93 12.94 5.56
CA TRP A 128 4.25 11.54 5.81
C TRP A 128 5.77 11.26 5.83
N ALA A 129 6.63 12.27 5.76
CA ALA A 129 8.08 12.09 5.65
C ALA A 129 8.69 11.23 6.79
N ASP A 130 8.23 11.45 8.04
CA ASP A 130 8.69 10.67 9.20
C ASP A 130 8.24 9.20 9.11
N ALA A 131 6.98 8.97 8.73
CA ALA A 131 6.44 7.63 8.50
C ALA A 131 7.19 6.91 7.36
N GLY A 132 7.50 7.63 6.27
CA GLY A 132 8.26 7.11 5.14
C GLY A 132 9.68 6.69 5.52
N GLN A 133 10.35 7.47 6.38
CA GLN A 133 11.67 7.09 6.92
C GLN A 133 11.60 5.81 7.75
N GLN A 134 10.60 5.70 8.64
CA GLN A 134 10.40 4.52 9.49
C GLN A 134 10.06 3.28 8.66
N ALA A 135 9.17 3.43 7.68
CA ALA A 135 8.84 2.39 6.72
C ALA A 135 10.08 1.88 5.96
N GLY A 136 10.96 2.77 5.51
CA GLY A 136 12.20 2.40 4.85
C GLY A 136 13.13 1.59 5.76
N ALA A 137 13.22 1.93 7.04
CA ALA A 137 13.99 1.16 8.02
C ALA A 137 13.43 -0.26 8.25
N LEU A 138 12.11 -0.43 8.08
CA LEU A 138 11.40 -1.70 8.18
C LEU A 138 11.44 -2.54 6.89
N GLY A 139 12.03 -2.05 5.79
CA GLY A 139 12.02 -2.71 4.49
C GLY A 139 10.67 -2.61 3.76
N LEU A 140 9.87 -1.60 4.10
CA LEU A 140 8.59 -1.29 3.49
C LEU A 140 8.78 -0.24 2.38
N ASP A 141 9.56 -0.59 1.37
CA ASP A 141 9.97 0.31 0.28
C ASP A 141 8.79 1.02 -0.42
N ALA A 142 7.64 0.35 -0.56
CA ALA A 142 6.44 0.94 -1.18
C ALA A 142 5.76 1.97 -0.26
N CYS A 143 5.88 1.82 1.06
CA CYS A 143 5.37 2.78 2.04
C CYS A 143 6.35 3.95 2.27
N ALA A 144 7.63 3.75 1.95
CA ALA A 144 8.70 4.72 2.22
C ALA A 144 8.76 5.91 1.25
N GLY A 145 8.00 5.87 0.14
CA GLY A 145 8.08 6.85 -0.94
C GLY A 145 6.73 7.24 -1.52
N GLY A 146 5.74 7.46 -0.65
CA GLY A 146 4.49 8.13 -1.01
C GLY A 146 4.72 9.51 -1.62
#